data_AF-A0A1F5KA83-F1
#
_entry.id   AF-A0A1F5KA83-F1
#
_cell.length_a   1.000
_cell.length_b   1.000
_cell.length_c   1.000
_cell.angle_alpha   90.00
_cell.angle_beta   90.00
_cell.angle_gamma   90.00
#
_symmetry.space_group_name_H-M   'P 1'
#
loop_
_entity.id
_entity.type
_entity.pdbx_description
1 polymer ?
#
loop_
_entity_poly.entity_id
_entity_poly.type
_entity_poly.pdbx_seq_one_letter_code
_entity_poly.pdbx_strand_id
1 'polypeptide(L)'
;MSSKGFTLIELITVITIIAVLSGIGLTSFRGVQSKARDSTRKNDLRQLSVALELYKQNNNGGYYSTGTSECSLANSDTFYSAISPFMSGGSVPSDPLTQNGKYCYFSEGTNGQSFRLFAKLENCSDKDVIDPASCSPTQYNFSVASQDLTIALGPTSAPTAAPTAAPTPTCTQSPPQTFVVAASGDDGFISISDATYPPSENISVNTDSVDYFMARKRFSFGLYDVGVGLVRWNTSSIPDNAEITSATFRGYVVYKGDVDNRSLTADWYTAWPIDSADFTETAQTTALSGVDITSITLNATNDFTLQNVVANISKTGYTGLRFHISGGVPSGNGNEIQFTPFDHPTNPKPTLVVNYDICS
;
A
#
# COMPACT_ATOMS: atom_id res chain seq x y z
N MET A 1 14.98 -52.82 -12.38
CA MET A 1 14.08 -51.66 -12.54
C MET A 1 14.53 -50.89 -13.76
N SER A 2 13.69 -50.74 -14.79
CA SER A 2 14.04 -49.99 -16.00
C SER A 2 13.74 -48.51 -15.75
N SER A 3 14.77 -47.67 -15.82
CA SER A 3 14.65 -46.21 -15.69
C SER A 3 14.06 -45.66 -16.99
N LYS A 4 12.90 -45.00 -16.93
CA LYS A 4 12.32 -44.32 -18.08
C LYS A 4 13.09 -43.04 -18.35
N GLY A 5 13.76 -42.95 -19.51
CA GLY A 5 14.40 -41.73 -19.98
C GLY A 5 13.38 -40.79 -20.64
N PHE A 6 13.58 -39.48 -20.49
CA PHE A 6 12.80 -38.44 -21.17
C PHE A 6 13.04 -38.46 -22.68
N THR A 7 12.00 -38.18 -23.45
CA THR A 7 12.11 -38.07 -24.91
C THR A 7 12.62 -36.68 -25.31
N LEU A 8 13.30 -36.64 -26.46
CA LEU A 8 13.87 -35.40 -27.00
C LEU A 8 12.78 -34.37 -27.35
N ILE A 9 11.57 -34.84 -27.69
CA ILE A 9 10.42 -33.98 -27.98
C ILE A 9 9.81 -33.36 -26.71
N GLU A 10 9.81 -34.07 -25.59
CA GLU A 10 9.36 -33.49 -24.31
C GLU A 10 10.28 -32.36 -23.89
N LEU A 11 11.60 -32.53 -24.03
CA LEU A 11 12.54 -31.47 -23.67
C LEU A 11 12.43 -30.24 -24.58
N ILE A 12 12.25 -30.44 -25.90
CA ILE A 12 12.20 -29.31 -26.84
C ILE A 12 10.92 -28.47 -26.70
N THR A 13 9.80 -29.08 -26.34
CA THR A 13 8.53 -28.37 -26.10
C THR A 13 8.57 -27.51 -24.84
N VAL A 14 9.20 -28.00 -23.77
CA VAL A 14 9.33 -27.26 -22.51
C VAL A 14 10.18 -26.00 -22.70
N ILE A 15 11.35 -26.12 -23.35
CA ILE A 15 12.22 -24.94 -23.57
C ILE A 15 11.58 -23.90 -24.50
N THR A 16 10.77 -24.33 -25.47
CA THR A 16 10.05 -23.39 -26.36
C THR A 16 8.95 -22.64 -25.61
N ILE A 17 8.18 -23.33 -24.76
CA ILE A 17 7.18 -22.68 -23.91
C ILE A 17 7.84 -21.67 -22.96
N ILE A 18 8.94 -22.06 -22.30
CA ILE A 18 9.69 -21.16 -21.40
C ILE A 18 10.20 -19.93 -22.17
N ALA A 19 10.73 -20.10 -23.39
CA ALA A 19 11.24 -18.98 -24.18
C ALA A 19 10.15 -17.97 -24.57
N VAL A 20 8.97 -18.46 -24.97
CA VAL A 20 7.82 -17.61 -25.33
C VAL A 20 7.28 -16.87 -24.11
N LEU A 21 7.06 -17.59 -23.00
CA LEU A 21 6.55 -16.99 -21.76
C LEU A 21 7.54 -15.96 -21.19
N SER A 22 8.85 -16.23 -21.26
CA SER A 22 9.89 -15.30 -20.79
C SER A 22 9.92 -14.01 -21.62
N GLY A 23 9.68 -14.10 -22.94
CA GLY A 23 9.64 -12.93 -23.82
C GLY A 23 8.51 -11.95 -23.49
N ILE A 24 7.32 -12.47 -23.14
CA ILE A 24 6.14 -11.66 -22.78
C ILE A 24 6.28 -11.06 -21.36
N GLY A 25 6.89 -11.80 -20.43
CA GLY A 25 7.05 -11.34 -19.04
C GLY A 25 7.90 -10.07 -18.90
N LEU A 26 8.95 -9.92 -19.70
CA LEU A 26 9.91 -8.82 -19.56
C LEU A 26 9.35 -7.42 -19.89
N THR A 27 8.43 -7.31 -20.85
CA THR A 27 7.85 -6.02 -21.25
C THR A 27 6.79 -5.53 -20.26
N SER A 28 5.99 -6.45 -19.72
CA SER A 28 5.00 -6.15 -18.67
C SER A 28 5.67 -5.69 -17.38
N PHE A 29 6.78 -6.35 -16.99
CA PHE A 29 7.50 -6.06 -15.75
C PHE A 29 8.06 -4.62 -15.69
N ARG A 30 8.59 -4.09 -16.80
CA ARG A 30 9.11 -2.71 -16.85
C ARG A 30 8.02 -1.65 -16.62
N GLY A 31 6.82 -1.87 -17.16
CA GLY A 31 5.68 -0.97 -16.97
C GLY A 31 5.20 -0.93 -15.52
N VAL A 32 5.18 -2.08 -14.84
CA VAL A 32 4.81 -2.17 -13.42
C VAL A 32 5.82 -1.44 -12.53
N GLN A 33 7.12 -1.61 -12.79
CA GLN A 33 8.16 -0.91 -12.03
C GLN A 33 8.12 0.61 -12.19
N SER A 34 7.87 1.11 -13.41
CA SER A 34 7.71 2.55 -13.66
C SER A 34 6.50 3.11 -12.90
N LYS A 35 5.35 2.43 -12.92
CA LYS A 35 4.16 2.84 -12.17
C LYS A 35 4.40 2.84 -10.65
N ALA A 36 5.12 1.85 -10.13
CA ALA A 36 5.47 1.80 -8.72
C ALA A 36 6.36 2.99 -8.32
N ARG A 37 7.39 3.31 -9.10
CA ARG A 37 8.25 4.48 -8.87
C ARG A 37 7.47 5.79 -8.96
N ASP A 38 6.56 5.92 -9.92
CA ASP A 38 5.71 7.10 -10.06
C ASP A 38 4.77 7.28 -8.87
N SER A 39 4.22 6.19 -8.33
CA SER A 39 3.44 6.20 -7.10
C SER A 39 4.26 6.71 -5.91
N THR A 40 5.51 6.24 -5.77
CA THR A 40 6.44 6.74 -4.74
C THR A 40 6.71 8.23 -4.92
N ARG A 41 7.04 8.70 -6.13
CA ARG A 41 7.27 10.13 -6.41
C ARG A 41 6.09 11.01 -6.01
N LYS A 42 4.88 10.57 -6.32
CA LYS A 42 3.64 11.30 -5.96
C LYS A 42 3.45 11.36 -4.45
N ASN A 43 3.68 10.26 -3.75
CA ASN A 43 3.59 10.20 -2.30
C ASN A 43 4.64 11.11 -1.64
N ASP A 44 5.87 11.08 -2.13
CA ASP A 44 6.97 11.89 -1.62
C ASP A 44 6.67 13.39 -1.73
N LEU A 45 6.15 13.85 -2.88
CA LEU A 45 5.75 15.25 -3.04
C LEU A 45 4.61 15.65 -2.09
N ARG A 46 3.66 14.75 -1.82
CA ARG A 46 2.58 15.03 -0.85
C ARG A 46 3.13 15.14 0.58
N GLN A 47 4.03 14.25 0.99
CA GLN A 47 4.68 14.36 2.30
C GLN A 47 5.49 15.65 2.43
N LEU A 48 6.25 16.00 1.38
CA LEU A 48 6.96 17.27 1.30
C LEU A 48 6.02 18.48 1.39
N SER A 49 4.86 18.43 0.73
CA SER A 49 3.88 19.51 0.81
C SER A 49 3.37 19.73 2.24
N VAL A 50 3.08 18.65 2.98
CA VAL A 50 2.66 18.73 4.38
C VAL A 50 3.78 19.30 5.25
N ALA A 51 5.02 18.86 5.05
CA ALA A 51 6.16 19.39 5.79
C ALA A 51 6.41 20.88 5.50
N LEU A 52 6.16 21.33 4.28
CA LEU A 52 6.23 22.76 3.92
C LEU A 52 5.14 23.59 4.58
N GLU A 53 3.92 23.05 4.73
CA GLU A 53 2.86 23.72 5.51
C GLU A 53 3.25 23.84 6.99
N LEU A 54 3.83 22.79 7.57
CA LEU A 54 4.34 22.83 8.94
C LEU A 54 5.51 23.81 9.09
N TYR A 55 6.40 23.86 8.09
CA TYR A 55 7.49 24.83 8.05
C TYR A 55 6.95 26.27 8.08
N LYS A 56 5.94 26.58 7.24
CA LYS A 56 5.30 27.89 7.17
C LYS A 56 4.69 28.32 8.51
N GLN A 57 4.00 27.41 9.19
CA GLN A 57 3.43 27.66 10.52
C GLN A 57 4.51 28.06 11.55
N ASN A 58 5.72 27.51 11.41
CA ASN A 58 6.84 27.76 12.32
C ASN A 58 7.76 28.91 11.88
N ASN A 59 7.63 29.43 10.66
CA ASN A 59 8.51 30.45 10.08
C ASN A 59 7.73 31.68 9.62
N ASN A 60 7.01 32.31 10.56
CA ASN A 60 6.33 33.60 10.37
C ASN A 60 5.37 33.66 9.16
N GLY A 61 4.82 32.51 8.74
CA GLY A 61 3.85 32.44 7.66
C GLY A 61 4.42 32.43 6.25
N GLY A 62 5.75 32.35 6.08
CA GLY A 62 6.41 32.21 4.77
C GLY A 62 6.97 30.81 4.53
N TYR A 63 6.98 30.37 3.26
CA TYR A 63 7.70 29.16 2.87
C TYR A 63 9.19 29.43 2.67
N TYR A 64 9.99 28.37 2.59
CA TYR A 64 11.43 28.47 2.38
C TYR A 64 11.71 29.19 1.04
N SER A 65 12.38 30.34 1.09
CA SER A 65 12.70 31.12 -0.10
C SER A 65 13.87 30.49 -0.86
N THR A 66 13.68 30.19 -2.14
CA THR A 66 14.75 29.70 -3.02
C THR A 66 15.59 30.81 -3.65
N GLY A 67 15.19 32.08 -3.48
CA GLY A 67 15.83 33.25 -4.12
C GLY A 67 15.84 33.23 -5.65
N THR A 68 15.16 32.25 -6.27
CA THR A 68 15.17 31.94 -7.70
C THR A 68 13.78 31.43 -8.12
N SER A 69 13.36 31.77 -9.34
CA SER A 69 12.07 31.40 -9.93
C SER A 69 12.16 30.17 -10.86
N GLU A 70 13.23 29.40 -10.76
CA GLU A 70 13.47 28.21 -11.58
C GLU A 70 13.53 26.96 -10.69
N CYS A 71 13.40 25.77 -11.31
CA CYS A 71 13.60 24.49 -10.64
C CYS A 71 15.03 24.41 -10.07
N SER A 72 15.19 24.86 -8.84
CA SER A 72 16.47 25.17 -8.22
C SER A 72 16.74 24.20 -7.08
N LEU A 73 16.87 22.92 -7.41
CA LEU A 73 17.46 21.95 -6.48
C LEU A 73 18.45 21.04 -7.19
N ALA A 74 19.37 21.67 -7.93
CA ALA A 74 20.63 21.02 -8.25
C ALA A 74 21.62 21.05 -7.08
N ASN A 75 21.55 21.98 -6.10
CA ASN A 75 22.68 22.20 -5.17
C ASN A 75 22.39 22.86 -3.79
N SER A 76 21.24 22.69 -3.12
CA SER A 76 21.12 23.22 -1.74
C SER A 76 20.77 22.13 -0.71
N ASP A 77 21.77 21.71 0.06
CA ASP A 77 21.58 20.94 1.30
C ASP A 77 20.83 21.77 2.36
N THR A 78 20.70 23.08 2.17
CA THR A 78 20.05 24.02 3.09
C THR A 78 18.53 23.97 3.07
N PHE A 79 17.90 23.70 1.91
CA PHE A 79 16.45 23.47 1.86
C PHE A 79 16.10 22.17 2.58
N TYR A 80 16.79 21.09 2.19
CA TYR A 80 16.56 19.76 2.75
C TYR A 80 16.82 19.70 4.26
N SER A 81 17.83 20.42 4.77
CA SER A 81 18.07 20.53 6.21
C SER A 81 17.08 21.43 6.94
N ALA A 82 16.48 22.41 6.27
CA ALA A 82 15.42 23.25 6.84
C ALA A 82 14.07 22.52 6.92
N ILE A 83 13.80 21.62 5.98
CA ILE A 83 12.54 20.86 5.92
C ILE A 83 12.61 19.54 6.68
N SER A 84 13.78 18.90 6.79
CA SER A 84 13.92 17.60 7.46
C SER A 84 13.34 17.51 8.89
N PRO A 85 13.38 18.57 9.74
CA PRO A 85 12.76 18.52 11.07
C PRO A 85 11.23 18.41 11.04
N PHE A 86 10.60 18.80 9.93
CA PHE A 86 9.15 18.77 9.73
C PHE A 86 8.67 17.50 9.02
N MET A 87 9.59 16.59 8.66
CA MET A 87 9.29 15.29 8.08
C MET A 87 9.20 14.23 9.19
N SER A 88 8.18 13.37 9.15
CA SER A 88 7.99 12.31 10.16
C SER A 88 9.15 11.29 10.23
N GLY A 89 9.96 11.17 9.17
CA GLY A 89 11.13 10.29 9.10
C GLY A 89 12.48 10.98 9.29
N GLY A 90 12.50 12.28 9.64
CA GLY A 90 13.73 13.06 9.90
C GLY A 90 14.67 13.24 8.69
N SER A 91 14.24 12.81 7.51
CA SER A 91 14.95 12.97 6.25
C SER A 91 13.94 13.20 5.13
N VAL A 92 14.38 13.86 4.08
CA VAL A 92 13.53 14.13 2.92
C VAL A 92 13.73 13.02 1.88
N PRO A 93 12.64 12.46 1.32
CA PRO A 93 12.71 11.43 0.30
C PRO A 93 13.53 11.84 -0.93
N SER A 94 14.15 10.85 -1.56
CA SER A 94 14.86 10.99 -2.84
C SER A 94 14.11 10.25 -3.95
N ASP A 95 14.25 10.73 -5.18
CA ASP A 95 13.67 10.10 -6.36
C ASP A 95 14.14 8.63 -6.47
N PRO A 96 13.24 7.65 -6.65
CA PRO A 96 13.58 6.23 -6.60
C PRO A 96 14.43 5.75 -7.79
N LEU A 97 14.56 6.54 -8.86
CA LEU A 97 15.38 6.20 -10.03
C LEU A 97 16.80 6.76 -9.94
N THR A 98 17.00 7.86 -9.22
CA THR A 98 18.32 8.45 -9.03
C THR A 98 18.70 8.36 -7.55
N GLN A 99 19.69 7.53 -7.21
CA GLN A 99 20.24 7.54 -5.84
C GLN A 99 20.82 8.95 -5.60
N ASN A 100 20.20 9.71 -4.69
CA ASN A 100 20.38 11.16 -4.45
C ASN A 100 19.58 12.14 -5.33
N GLY A 101 18.57 11.65 -6.05
CA GLY A 101 17.64 12.46 -6.82
C GLY A 101 16.83 13.37 -5.94
N LYS A 102 17.11 14.67 -5.99
CA LYS A 102 16.37 15.68 -5.25
C LYS A 102 15.13 16.09 -6.06
N TYR A 103 13.97 16.17 -5.41
CA TYR A 103 12.76 16.73 -6.02
C TYR A 103 12.94 18.22 -6.30
N CYS A 104 12.28 18.75 -7.33
CA CYS A 104 12.33 20.18 -7.60
C CYS A 104 11.36 20.91 -6.68
N TYR A 105 11.80 22.06 -6.17
CA TYR A 105 11.02 22.99 -5.35
C TYR A 105 11.37 24.42 -5.76
N PHE A 106 10.38 25.31 -5.77
CA PHE A 106 10.62 26.74 -5.64
C PHE A 106 9.45 27.42 -4.93
N SER A 107 9.76 28.51 -4.23
CA SER A 107 8.78 29.40 -3.63
C SER A 107 8.20 30.33 -4.69
N GLU A 108 6.89 30.51 -4.68
CA GLU A 108 6.13 31.35 -5.58
C GLU A 108 5.32 32.41 -4.78
N GLY A 109 4.77 33.40 -5.49
CA GLY A 109 3.95 34.46 -4.88
C GLY A 109 4.73 35.60 -4.23
N THR A 110 4.03 36.69 -3.89
CA THR A 110 4.64 37.86 -3.24
C THR A 110 5.23 37.45 -1.89
N ASN A 111 6.53 37.65 -1.69
CA ASN A 111 7.28 37.29 -0.48
C ASN A 111 7.37 35.78 -0.13
N GLY A 112 7.17 34.87 -1.10
CA GLY A 112 7.32 33.42 -0.85
C GLY A 112 6.16 32.80 -0.06
N GLN A 113 4.96 33.35 -0.24
CA GLN A 113 3.72 32.89 0.42
C GLN A 113 3.09 31.66 -0.24
N SER A 114 3.72 31.12 -1.28
CA SER A 114 3.29 29.91 -1.96
C SER A 114 4.49 29.07 -2.39
N PHE A 115 4.27 27.81 -2.76
CA PHE A 115 5.32 26.96 -3.32
C PHE A 115 4.81 26.02 -4.39
N ARG A 116 5.74 25.48 -5.16
CA ARG A 116 5.48 24.36 -6.06
C ARG A 116 6.62 23.34 -6.02
N LEU A 117 6.23 22.08 -5.96
CA LEU A 117 7.06 20.89 -6.01
C LEU A 117 6.85 20.18 -7.34
N PHE A 118 7.90 19.56 -7.89
CA PHE A 118 7.82 18.83 -9.14
C PHE A 118 8.53 17.48 -9.12
N ALA A 119 7.97 16.53 -9.88
CA ALA A 119 8.56 15.22 -10.15
C ALA A 119 8.49 14.89 -11.64
N LYS A 120 9.30 13.90 -12.03
CA LYS A 120 9.40 13.38 -13.40
C LYS A 120 8.80 11.99 -13.45
N LEU A 121 7.50 11.90 -13.70
CA LEU A 121 6.82 10.62 -13.86
C LEU A 121 7.29 9.95 -15.15
N GLU A 122 7.48 8.64 -15.08
CA GLU A 122 7.90 7.80 -16.20
C GLU A 122 6.71 7.38 -17.08
N ASN A 123 5.54 7.20 -16.48
CA ASN A 123 4.32 6.81 -17.17
C ASN A 123 3.55 8.03 -17.68
N CYS A 124 3.75 8.34 -18.96
CA CYS A 124 3.05 9.45 -19.62
C CYS A 124 1.55 9.26 -19.85
N SER A 125 1.04 8.05 -19.66
CA SER A 125 -0.40 7.77 -19.69
C SER A 125 -1.06 7.95 -18.31
N ASP A 126 -0.30 8.41 -17.31
CA ASP A 126 -0.83 8.72 -16.00
C ASP A 126 -1.68 10.00 -16.04
N LYS A 127 -2.88 9.94 -15.46
CA LYS A 127 -3.86 11.05 -15.46
C LYS A 127 -3.38 12.32 -14.75
N ASP A 128 -2.40 12.20 -13.86
CA ASP A 128 -1.90 13.33 -13.07
C ASP A 128 -0.76 14.07 -13.80
N VAL A 129 -0.39 13.63 -15.00
CA VAL A 129 0.59 14.31 -15.85
C VAL A 129 0.01 15.65 -16.32
N ILE A 130 0.76 16.74 -16.08
CA ILE A 130 0.35 18.12 -16.36
C ILE A 130 0.03 18.32 -17.85
N ASP A 131 0.87 17.76 -18.72
CA ASP A 131 0.66 17.77 -20.17
C ASP A 131 1.06 16.41 -20.77
N PRO A 132 0.08 15.53 -21.02
CA PRO A 132 0.34 14.23 -21.62
C PRO A 132 0.96 14.32 -23.02
N ALA A 133 0.73 15.41 -23.76
CA ALA A 133 1.22 15.59 -25.13
C ALA A 133 2.71 15.95 -25.19
N SER A 134 3.25 16.55 -24.13
CA SER A 134 4.68 16.87 -24.00
C SER A 134 5.40 16.02 -22.95
N CYS A 135 4.75 14.97 -22.45
CA CYS A 135 5.31 14.16 -21.40
C CYS A 135 6.62 13.46 -21.82
N SER A 136 7.65 13.67 -21.00
CA SER A 136 8.93 12.99 -21.10
C SER A 136 9.43 12.62 -19.69
N PRO A 137 9.99 11.41 -19.48
CA PRO A 137 10.63 11.02 -18.22
C PRO A 137 11.81 11.92 -17.83
N THR A 138 12.31 12.76 -18.74
CA THR A 138 13.41 13.70 -18.49
C THR A 138 12.94 15.08 -18.03
N GLN A 139 11.65 15.39 -18.15
CA GLN A 139 11.03 16.67 -17.84
C GLN A 139 10.11 16.57 -16.62
N TYR A 140 9.97 17.68 -15.91
CA TYR A 140 9.00 17.78 -14.82
C TYR A 140 7.59 17.80 -15.41
N ASN A 141 6.82 16.77 -15.10
CA ASN A 141 5.51 16.52 -15.71
C ASN A 141 4.43 16.25 -14.66
N PHE A 142 4.76 16.32 -13.37
CA PHE A 142 3.84 16.28 -12.24
C PHE A 142 4.24 17.34 -11.23
N SER A 143 3.26 18.00 -10.61
CA SER A 143 3.52 19.00 -9.58
C SER A 143 2.51 18.97 -8.45
N VAL A 144 2.96 19.39 -7.26
CA VAL A 144 2.12 19.65 -6.08
C VAL A 144 2.40 21.08 -5.65
N ALA A 145 1.38 21.90 -5.43
CA ALA A 145 1.52 23.30 -5.03
C ALA A 145 0.92 23.56 -3.65
N SER A 146 1.37 24.62 -2.98
CA SER A 146 0.69 25.15 -1.79
C SER A 146 -0.76 25.48 -2.13
N GLN A 147 -1.65 25.30 -1.16
CA GLN A 147 -3.08 25.59 -1.31
C GLN A 147 -3.32 27.04 -1.79
N ASP A 148 -2.49 27.98 -1.34
CA ASP A 148 -2.57 29.41 -1.66
C ASP A 148 -2.21 29.79 -3.11
N LEU A 149 -1.52 28.90 -3.85
CA LEU A 149 -1.04 29.19 -5.22
C LEU A 149 -2.13 29.04 -6.28
N THR A 150 -3.25 28.42 -5.94
CA THR A 150 -4.40 28.26 -6.86
C THR A 150 -5.12 29.58 -7.18
N ILE A 151 -4.68 30.71 -6.57
CA ILE A 151 -5.31 32.03 -6.71
C ILE A 151 -4.46 33.05 -7.52
N ALA A 152 -3.21 32.75 -7.91
CA ALA A 152 -2.26 33.81 -8.32
C ALA A 152 -1.51 33.65 -9.66
N LEU A 153 -2.12 33.12 -10.72
CA LEU A 153 -1.60 33.27 -12.08
C LEU A 153 -2.69 33.83 -13.01
N GLY A 154 -2.73 35.15 -13.15
CA GLY A 154 -3.53 35.80 -14.19
C GLY A 154 -2.83 35.71 -15.55
N PRO A 155 -3.51 35.35 -16.65
CA PRO A 155 -2.99 35.56 -17.99
C PRO A 155 -3.15 37.04 -18.38
N THR A 156 -2.07 37.66 -18.83
CA THR A 156 -2.10 38.95 -19.52
C THR A 156 -2.68 38.78 -20.92
N SER A 157 -3.99 38.94 -21.05
CA SER A 157 -4.66 39.52 -22.23
C SER A 157 -6.14 39.76 -21.93
N ALA A 158 -6.68 40.82 -22.55
CA ALA A 158 -8.01 41.40 -22.33
C ALA A 158 -9.18 40.39 -22.43
N PRO A 159 -10.34 40.69 -21.82
CA PRO A 159 -11.28 39.69 -21.36
C PRO A 159 -12.01 39.04 -22.54
N THR A 160 -11.62 37.81 -22.86
CA THR A 160 -12.59 36.86 -23.39
C THR A 160 -13.30 36.27 -22.18
N ALA A 161 -14.63 36.17 -22.24
CA ALA A 161 -15.52 35.80 -21.15
C ALA A 161 -14.89 34.81 -20.15
N ALA A 162 -15.00 35.13 -18.86
CA ALA A 162 -14.52 34.29 -17.77
C ALA A 162 -14.86 32.82 -18.03
N PRO A 163 -13.89 31.89 -18.08
CA PRO A 163 -14.23 30.49 -17.92
C PRO A 163 -14.89 30.39 -16.55
N THR A 164 -16.17 30.00 -16.55
CA THR A 164 -16.89 29.61 -15.35
C THR A 164 -15.96 28.75 -14.51
N ALA A 165 -15.75 29.12 -13.24
CA ALA A 165 -14.93 28.34 -12.32
C ALA A 165 -15.28 26.86 -12.52
N ALA A 166 -14.28 26.05 -12.89
CA ALA A 166 -14.50 24.62 -12.96
C ALA A 166 -15.08 24.22 -11.61
N PRO A 167 -16.25 23.55 -11.57
CA PRO A 167 -16.89 23.22 -10.31
C PRO A 167 -15.86 22.50 -9.43
N THR A 168 -15.70 22.98 -8.19
CA THR A 168 -14.97 22.20 -7.18
C THR A 168 -15.62 20.82 -7.16
N PRO A 169 -14.84 19.73 -7.33
CA PRO A 169 -15.42 18.41 -7.41
C PRO A 169 -16.28 18.20 -6.16
N THR A 170 -17.57 18.00 -6.39
CA THR A 170 -18.53 17.95 -5.29
C THR A 170 -18.54 16.50 -4.82
N CYS A 171 -17.76 16.22 -3.78
CA CYS A 171 -17.69 14.86 -3.25
C CYS A 171 -18.93 14.60 -2.38
N THR A 172 -19.68 13.55 -2.71
CA THR A 172 -20.83 13.09 -1.92
C THR A 172 -20.50 11.75 -1.29
N GLN A 173 -20.72 11.62 0.02
CA GLN A 173 -20.51 10.36 0.73
C GLN A 173 -21.45 9.27 0.19
N SER A 174 -20.85 8.17 -0.25
CA SER A 174 -21.59 6.97 -0.64
C SER A 174 -21.91 6.10 0.59
N PRO A 175 -23.00 5.32 0.58
CA PRO A 175 -23.19 4.27 1.57
C PRO A 175 -21.98 3.33 1.64
N PRO A 176 -21.64 2.82 2.84
CA PRO A 176 -20.54 1.86 3.00
C PRO A 176 -20.73 0.64 2.10
N GLN A 177 -19.72 0.27 1.32
CA GLN A 177 -19.74 -0.94 0.51
C GLN A 177 -19.10 -2.09 1.27
N THR A 178 -19.80 -3.23 1.33
CA THR A 178 -19.29 -4.45 2.01
C THR A 178 -18.90 -5.49 0.97
N PHE A 179 -17.67 -5.98 1.08
CA PHE A 179 -17.13 -7.05 0.25
C PHE A 179 -17.02 -8.32 1.09
N VAL A 180 -17.46 -9.45 0.53
CA VAL A 180 -17.34 -10.77 1.14
C VAL A 180 -16.25 -11.53 0.38
N VAL A 181 -15.46 -12.34 1.09
CA VAL A 181 -14.48 -13.24 0.46
C VAL A 181 -15.21 -14.10 -0.58
N ALA A 182 -14.58 -14.43 -1.71
CA ALA A 182 -15.18 -15.35 -2.67
C ALA A 182 -15.01 -16.81 -2.20
N ALA A 183 -15.72 -17.74 -2.85
CA ALA A 183 -15.59 -19.15 -2.55
C ALA A 183 -14.24 -19.71 -3.03
N SER A 184 -13.57 -20.50 -2.17
CA SER A 184 -12.35 -21.29 -2.40
C SER A 184 -11.07 -20.50 -2.71
N GLY A 185 -10.03 -20.69 -1.88
CA GLY A 185 -8.65 -20.26 -2.13
C GLY A 185 -8.36 -18.76 -1.98
N ASP A 186 -9.37 -17.97 -1.61
CA ASP A 186 -9.24 -16.53 -1.34
C ASP A 186 -8.90 -16.22 0.12
N ASP A 187 -9.06 -17.21 0.98
CA ASP A 187 -8.68 -17.21 2.38
C ASP A 187 -7.97 -18.49 2.77
N GLY A 188 -7.05 -18.38 3.73
CA GLY A 188 -6.19 -19.47 4.11
C GLY A 188 -5.10 -19.03 5.04
N PHE A 189 -4.14 -19.90 5.30
CA PHE A 189 -2.99 -19.58 6.12
C PHE A 189 -1.77 -20.37 5.71
N ILE A 190 -0.61 -19.83 6.05
CA ILE A 190 0.68 -20.50 5.96
C ILE A 190 1.20 -20.70 7.37
N SER A 191 1.64 -21.89 7.70
CA SER A 191 2.27 -22.20 8.97
C SER A 191 3.66 -22.78 8.75
N ILE A 192 4.62 -22.36 9.56
CA ILE A 192 5.99 -22.87 9.54
C ILE A 192 6.37 -23.31 10.96
N SER A 193 7.10 -24.41 11.09
CA SER A 193 7.46 -24.95 12.40
C SER A 193 8.85 -25.56 12.47
N ASP A 194 9.59 -25.22 13.52
CA ASP A 194 11.00 -25.60 13.69
C ASP A 194 11.36 -25.64 15.18
N ALA A 195 12.40 -26.38 15.55
CA ALA A 195 12.97 -26.34 16.89
C ALA A 195 13.71 -25.02 17.17
N THR A 196 14.08 -24.26 16.12
CA THR A 196 14.76 -22.97 16.23
C THR A 196 13.84 -21.78 15.91
N TYR A 197 14.17 -20.59 16.43
CA TYR A 197 13.45 -19.34 16.15
C TYR A 197 14.38 -18.32 15.46
N PRO A 198 13.92 -17.63 14.41
CA PRO A 198 12.65 -17.84 13.71
C PRO A 198 12.63 -19.20 13.00
N PRO A 199 11.46 -19.86 12.92
CA PRO A 199 11.36 -21.13 12.21
C PRO A 199 11.67 -20.94 10.73
N SER A 200 12.36 -21.91 10.13
CA SER A 200 12.83 -21.83 8.74
C SER A 200 12.53 -23.06 7.90
N GLU A 201 12.16 -24.17 8.55
CA GLU A 201 11.82 -25.43 7.90
C GLU A 201 10.33 -25.78 8.07
N ASN A 202 9.85 -26.75 7.30
CA ASN A 202 8.49 -27.32 7.41
C ASN A 202 7.36 -26.31 7.19
N ILE A 203 7.36 -25.63 6.05
CA ILE A 203 6.25 -24.78 5.62
C ILE A 203 5.06 -25.66 5.17
N SER A 204 3.87 -25.30 5.65
CA SER A 204 2.59 -25.84 5.21
C SER A 204 1.70 -24.69 4.74
N VAL A 205 1.11 -24.83 3.56
CA VAL A 205 0.15 -23.88 2.99
C VAL A 205 -1.24 -24.53 3.03
N ASN A 206 -2.22 -23.83 3.56
CA ASN A 206 -3.60 -24.30 3.66
C ASN A 206 -4.57 -23.26 3.10
N THR A 207 -5.26 -23.62 2.02
CA THR A 207 -6.21 -22.76 1.29
C THR A 207 -7.66 -23.26 1.36
N ASP A 208 -7.88 -24.42 1.99
CA ASP A 208 -9.14 -25.17 1.90
C ASP A 208 -9.69 -25.50 3.31
N SER A 209 -9.23 -24.78 4.33
CA SER A 209 -9.69 -24.94 5.70
C SER A 209 -11.12 -24.45 5.85
N VAL A 210 -12.00 -25.30 6.39
CA VAL A 210 -13.41 -24.96 6.67
C VAL A 210 -13.65 -24.45 8.08
N ASP A 211 -12.69 -24.66 8.99
CA ASP A 211 -12.83 -24.32 10.40
C ASP A 211 -12.30 -22.91 10.70
N TYR A 212 -11.10 -22.60 10.21
CA TYR A 212 -10.42 -21.34 10.48
C TYR A 212 -9.30 -21.02 9.47
N PHE A 213 -9.01 -19.73 9.32
CA PHE A 213 -7.67 -19.24 9.02
C PHE A 213 -7.10 -18.51 10.24
N MET A 214 -5.78 -18.36 10.35
CA MET A 214 -5.18 -17.90 11.61
C MET A 214 -3.93 -17.04 11.47
N ALA A 215 -3.71 -16.22 12.48
CA ALA A 215 -2.39 -15.68 12.81
C ALA A 215 -1.92 -16.31 14.13
N ARG A 216 -0.67 -16.81 14.16
CA ARG A 216 -0.14 -17.57 15.30
C ARG A 216 1.34 -17.26 15.52
N LYS A 217 1.76 -17.23 16.78
CA LYS A 217 3.18 -17.26 17.17
C LYS A 217 3.31 -17.92 18.54
N ARG A 218 3.62 -19.21 18.57
CA ARG A 218 3.62 -20.01 19.80
C ARG A 218 4.82 -20.94 19.89
N PHE A 219 5.14 -21.36 21.10
CA PHE A 219 6.09 -22.43 21.39
C PHE A 219 5.36 -23.59 22.04
N SER A 220 5.31 -24.75 21.37
CA SER A 220 4.56 -25.92 21.84
C SER A 220 5.29 -27.20 21.46
N PHE A 221 5.32 -28.18 22.37
CA PHE A 221 5.96 -29.48 22.15
C PHE A 221 7.43 -29.42 21.66
N GLY A 222 8.18 -28.38 22.07
CA GLY A 222 9.57 -28.17 21.65
C GLY A 222 9.74 -27.52 20.28
N LEU A 223 8.66 -27.05 19.64
CA LEU A 223 8.68 -26.39 18.34
C LEU A 223 8.12 -24.97 18.44
N TYR A 224 8.77 -24.04 17.74
CA TYR A 224 8.22 -22.73 17.41
C TYR A 224 7.31 -22.88 16.19
N ASP A 225 6.07 -22.40 16.31
CA ASP A 225 5.03 -22.48 15.28
C ASP A 225 4.53 -21.06 15.01
N VAL A 226 4.78 -20.58 13.78
CA VAL A 226 4.37 -19.27 13.30
C VAL A 226 3.42 -19.45 12.14
N GLY A 227 2.24 -18.85 12.27
CA GLY A 227 1.18 -18.89 11.27
C GLY A 227 0.83 -17.47 10.81
N VAL A 228 0.66 -17.30 9.49
CA VAL A 228 0.16 -16.08 8.89
C VAL A 228 -1.13 -16.37 8.14
N GLY A 229 -2.16 -15.57 8.42
CA GLY A 229 -3.48 -15.74 7.83
C GLY A 229 -3.62 -14.81 6.63
N LEU A 230 -4.13 -15.29 5.51
CA LEU A 230 -4.31 -14.51 4.30
C LEU A 230 -5.79 -14.50 3.92
N VAL A 231 -6.25 -13.35 3.45
CA VAL A 231 -7.62 -13.16 2.96
C VAL A 231 -7.63 -12.09 1.89
N ARG A 232 -8.45 -12.25 0.86
CA ARG A 232 -8.72 -11.21 -0.14
C ARG A 232 -10.19 -11.04 -0.48
N TRP A 233 -10.49 -9.88 -1.04
CA TRP A 233 -11.80 -9.48 -1.53
C TRP A 233 -11.67 -8.91 -2.93
N ASN A 234 -12.64 -9.21 -3.80
CA ASN A 234 -12.75 -8.51 -5.08
C ASN A 234 -13.38 -7.13 -4.84
N THR A 235 -12.57 -6.08 -4.90
CA THR A 235 -12.99 -4.69 -4.68
C THR A 235 -13.15 -3.91 -5.98
N SER A 236 -13.19 -4.60 -7.13
CA SER A 236 -13.32 -3.98 -8.47
C SER A 236 -14.64 -3.25 -8.72
N SER A 237 -15.64 -3.44 -7.87
CA SER A 237 -16.92 -2.71 -7.96
C SER A 237 -16.90 -1.35 -7.28
N ILE A 238 -15.77 -0.91 -6.72
CA ILE A 238 -15.59 0.47 -6.25
C ILE A 238 -15.45 1.37 -7.49
N PRO A 239 -16.24 2.46 -7.61
CA PRO A 239 -16.12 3.37 -8.76
C PRO A 239 -14.72 3.99 -8.87
N ASP A 240 -14.23 4.17 -10.11
CA ASP A 240 -12.90 4.73 -10.36
C ASP A 240 -12.72 6.14 -9.74
N ASN A 241 -13.80 6.94 -9.76
CA ASN A 241 -13.86 8.29 -9.18
C ASN A 241 -14.17 8.31 -7.68
N ALA A 242 -14.18 7.16 -7.00
CA ALA A 242 -14.39 7.08 -5.57
C ALA A 242 -13.13 7.51 -4.78
N GLU A 243 -13.25 8.36 -3.77
CA GLU A 243 -12.18 8.65 -2.82
C GLU A 243 -12.39 7.83 -1.55
N ILE A 244 -11.52 6.86 -1.31
CA ILE A 244 -11.62 5.96 -0.15
C ILE A 244 -11.30 6.75 1.11
N THR A 245 -12.23 6.76 2.06
CA THR A 245 -12.09 7.53 3.31
C THR A 245 -11.70 6.64 4.49
N SER A 246 -12.21 5.42 4.55
CA SER A 246 -11.86 4.44 5.58
C SER A 246 -12.19 3.03 5.15
N ALA A 247 -11.58 2.05 5.82
CA ALA A 247 -11.96 0.65 5.68
C ALA A 247 -11.82 -0.10 7.01
N THR A 248 -12.63 -1.13 7.14
CA THR A 248 -12.70 -1.99 8.32
C THR A 248 -12.71 -3.44 7.87
N PHE A 249 -11.74 -4.22 8.36
CA PHE A 249 -11.84 -5.67 8.30
C PHE A 249 -12.80 -6.13 9.40
N ARG A 250 -13.77 -6.96 9.04
CA ARG A 250 -14.74 -7.53 9.95
C ARG A 250 -14.62 -9.05 9.92
N GLY A 251 -14.15 -9.63 11.01
CA GLY A 251 -13.88 -11.07 11.14
C GLY A 251 -14.56 -11.68 12.35
N TYR A 252 -15.13 -12.88 12.19
CA TYR A 252 -15.66 -13.66 13.32
C TYR A 252 -14.56 -14.49 13.96
N VAL A 253 -14.31 -14.28 15.24
CA VAL A 253 -13.20 -14.92 15.98
C VAL A 253 -13.71 -16.17 16.67
N VAL A 254 -13.19 -17.33 16.25
CA VAL A 254 -13.57 -18.65 16.80
C VAL A 254 -12.63 -19.14 17.90
N TYR A 255 -11.40 -18.62 17.91
CA TYR A 255 -10.42 -18.89 18.94
C TYR A 255 -9.50 -17.69 19.12
N LYS A 256 -9.10 -17.43 20.37
CA LYS A 256 -8.04 -16.49 20.72
C LYS A 256 -7.26 -17.00 21.91
N GLY A 257 -5.95 -16.78 21.91
CA GLY A 257 -5.08 -16.99 23.06
C GLY A 257 -3.97 -15.95 23.09
N ASP A 258 -3.58 -15.58 24.31
CA ASP A 258 -2.52 -14.61 24.57
C ASP A 258 -1.84 -14.98 25.88
N VAL A 259 -0.55 -15.31 25.82
CA VAL A 259 0.25 -15.73 26.98
C VAL A 259 1.30 -14.70 27.37
N ASP A 260 1.64 -13.76 26.48
CA ASP A 260 2.67 -12.75 26.71
C ASP A 260 2.38 -11.39 26.06
N ASN A 261 1.11 -10.99 26.13
CA ASN A 261 0.61 -9.66 25.82
C ASN A 261 0.90 -9.25 24.37
N ARG A 262 0.44 -10.07 23.44
CA ARG A 262 0.64 -9.87 22.01
C ARG A 262 -0.51 -9.09 21.39
N SER A 263 -0.28 -8.67 20.16
CA SER A 263 -1.27 -7.97 19.36
C SER A 263 -1.40 -8.63 18.00
N LEU A 264 -2.63 -8.64 17.47
CA LEU A 264 -2.89 -8.91 16.07
C LEU A 264 -2.40 -7.73 15.23
N THR A 265 -1.53 -8.00 14.26
CA THR A 265 -1.09 -7.02 13.26
C THR A 265 -1.42 -7.53 11.86
N ALA A 266 -1.39 -6.65 10.88
CA ALA A 266 -1.61 -7.03 9.49
C ALA A 266 -0.87 -6.10 8.53
N ASP A 267 -0.47 -6.66 7.40
CA ASP A 267 0.01 -5.91 6.24
C ASP A 267 -0.92 -6.04 5.04
N TRP A 268 -0.83 -5.05 4.14
CA TRP A 268 -1.48 -5.11 2.84
C TRP A 268 -0.74 -6.07 1.94
N TYR A 269 -1.49 -6.91 1.23
CA TYR A 269 -0.92 -8.02 0.48
C TYR A 269 -1.71 -8.25 -0.82
N THR A 270 -1.02 -8.67 -1.89
CA THR A 270 -1.58 -8.71 -3.26
C THR A 270 -1.12 -9.91 -4.12
N ALA A 271 -0.15 -10.70 -3.68
CA ALA A 271 0.32 -11.84 -4.45
C ALA A 271 -0.62 -13.05 -4.24
N TRP A 272 -1.08 -13.66 -5.33
CA TRP A 272 -1.94 -14.85 -5.28
C TRP A 272 -1.71 -15.69 -6.54
N PRO A 273 -1.94 -17.03 -6.51
CA PRO A 273 -2.46 -17.81 -5.38
C PRO A 273 -1.47 -17.91 -4.20
N ILE A 274 -1.97 -18.23 -3.01
CA ILE A 274 -1.14 -18.37 -1.81
C ILE A 274 -0.17 -19.55 -1.99
N ASP A 275 1.12 -19.30 -1.76
CA ASP A 275 2.17 -20.30 -1.74
C ASP A 275 3.17 -20.09 -0.58
N SER A 276 4.17 -20.95 -0.48
CA SER A 276 5.15 -20.91 0.61
C SER A 276 6.00 -19.64 0.65
N ALA A 277 6.23 -18.97 -0.48
CA ALA A 277 7.02 -17.74 -0.57
C ALA A 277 6.32 -16.53 0.03
N ASP A 278 5.02 -16.65 0.29
CA ASP A 278 4.19 -15.58 0.86
C ASP A 278 4.31 -15.50 2.38
N PHE A 279 5.05 -16.40 3.00
CA PHE A 279 5.34 -16.33 4.43
C PHE A 279 6.28 -15.16 4.75
N THR A 280 5.87 -14.32 5.71
CA THR A 280 6.78 -13.45 6.45
C THR A 280 6.49 -13.54 7.93
N GLU A 281 7.54 -13.57 8.75
CA GLU A 281 7.38 -13.69 10.21
C GLU A 281 6.71 -12.45 10.83
N THR A 282 6.88 -11.29 10.20
CA THR A 282 6.33 -9.99 10.61
C THR A 282 5.69 -9.25 9.44
N ALA A 283 4.78 -8.35 9.79
CA ALA A 283 4.09 -7.47 8.86
C ALA A 283 5.10 -6.56 8.11
N GLN A 284 5.00 -6.48 6.79
CA GLN A 284 5.91 -5.71 5.93
C GLN A 284 5.40 -4.29 5.64
N THR A 285 4.08 -4.08 5.72
CA THR A 285 3.43 -2.78 5.65
C THR A 285 2.41 -2.66 6.78
N THR A 286 1.90 -1.46 7.05
CA THR A 286 0.92 -1.28 8.13
C THR A 286 -0.50 -1.23 7.56
N ALA A 287 -1.21 -2.36 7.56
CA ALA A 287 -2.67 -2.37 7.42
C ALA A 287 -3.36 -2.31 8.80
N LEU A 288 -2.77 -2.97 9.81
CA LEU A 288 -3.20 -2.91 11.20
C LEU A 288 -1.98 -2.75 12.11
N SER A 289 -1.91 -1.63 12.84
CA SER A 289 -0.75 -1.28 13.68
C SER A 289 -0.60 -2.12 14.96
N GLY A 290 -1.60 -2.95 15.28
CA GLY A 290 -1.63 -3.77 16.50
C GLY A 290 -2.94 -3.60 17.24
N VAL A 291 -3.68 -4.69 17.41
CA VAL A 291 -4.85 -4.79 18.29
C VAL A 291 -4.53 -5.83 19.36
N ASP A 292 -4.58 -5.42 20.63
CA ASP A 292 -4.35 -6.29 21.78
C ASP A 292 -5.29 -7.50 21.74
N ILE A 293 -4.73 -8.71 21.77
CA ILE A 293 -5.49 -9.96 21.64
C ILE A 293 -6.48 -10.13 22.82
N THR A 294 -6.14 -9.59 23.99
CA THR A 294 -7.02 -9.64 25.16
C THR A 294 -8.30 -8.83 24.93
N SER A 295 -8.25 -7.75 24.15
CA SER A 295 -9.37 -6.86 23.84
C SER A 295 -10.37 -7.44 22.81
N ILE A 296 -9.94 -8.45 22.05
CA ILE A 296 -10.77 -9.07 20.99
C ILE A 296 -11.80 -10.00 21.63
N THR A 297 -13.07 -9.90 21.19
CA THR A 297 -14.16 -10.70 21.73
C THR A 297 -14.22 -12.07 21.06
N LEU A 298 -14.20 -13.14 21.84
CA LEU A 298 -14.30 -14.52 21.36
C LEU A 298 -15.76 -14.88 20.99
N ASN A 299 -15.95 -15.74 20.00
CA ASN A 299 -17.26 -16.17 19.49
C ASN A 299 -18.13 -14.99 19.05
N ALA A 300 -17.49 -14.00 18.43
CA ALA A 300 -18.15 -12.78 17.99
C ALA A 300 -17.48 -12.22 16.74
N THR A 301 -18.25 -11.42 16.00
CA THR A 301 -17.73 -10.55 14.95
C THR A 301 -17.03 -9.36 15.59
N ASN A 302 -15.79 -9.11 15.17
CA ASN A 302 -14.98 -7.98 15.60
C ASN A 302 -14.64 -7.10 14.41
N ASP A 303 -14.59 -5.78 14.65
CA ASP A 303 -14.25 -4.77 13.65
C ASP A 303 -12.83 -4.25 13.89
N PHE A 304 -12.00 -4.31 12.86
CA PHE A 304 -10.60 -3.90 12.87
C PHE A 304 -10.41 -2.76 11.86
N THR A 305 -10.20 -1.55 12.36
CA THR A 305 -9.98 -0.36 11.52
C THR A 305 -8.62 -0.45 10.81
N LEU A 306 -8.65 -0.35 9.49
CA LEU A 306 -7.47 -0.47 8.65
C LEU A 306 -6.82 0.90 8.37
N GLN A 307 -5.51 0.88 8.20
CA GLN A 307 -4.68 2.05 7.93
C GLN A 307 -4.14 2.03 6.50
N ASN A 308 -3.74 3.19 5.98
CA ASN A 308 -3.15 3.32 4.64
C ASN A 308 -4.09 2.84 3.51
N VAL A 309 -5.40 2.98 3.70
CA VAL A 309 -6.45 2.44 2.81
C VAL A 309 -6.42 3.05 1.40
N VAL A 310 -6.14 4.35 1.27
CA VAL A 310 -6.13 5.07 -0.02
C VAL A 310 -5.11 4.50 -0.98
N ALA A 311 -3.95 4.06 -0.47
CA ALA A 311 -2.86 3.56 -1.30
C ALA A 311 -2.98 2.06 -1.62
N ASN A 312 -3.77 1.31 -0.86
CA ASN A 312 -3.71 -0.16 -0.86
C ASN A 312 -5.02 -0.86 -1.24
N ILE A 313 -6.17 -0.19 -1.13
CA ILE A 313 -7.43 -0.76 -1.62
C ILE A 313 -7.51 -0.58 -3.13
N SER A 314 -7.60 -1.70 -3.84
CA SER A 314 -7.69 -1.73 -5.29
C SER A 314 -9.11 -1.42 -5.76
N LYS A 315 -9.27 -0.50 -6.71
CA LYS A 315 -10.56 -0.24 -7.38
C LYS A 315 -10.78 -1.09 -8.64
N THR A 316 -9.75 -1.78 -9.10
CA THR A 316 -9.77 -2.52 -10.38
C THR A 316 -9.54 -4.01 -10.20
N GLY A 317 -9.40 -4.50 -8.96
CA GLY A 317 -9.05 -5.89 -8.70
C GLY A 317 -9.23 -6.27 -7.24
N TYR A 318 -8.36 -7.16 -6.78
CA TYR A 318 -8.42 -7.68 -5.42
C TYR A 318 -7.68 -6.79 -4.42
N THR A 319 -8.23 -6.73 -3.22
CA THR A 319 -7.59 -6.15 -2.03
C THR A 319 -7.38 -7.27 -1.03
N GLY A 320 -6.18 -7.36 -0.45
CA GLY A 320 -5.81 -8.46 0.44
C GLY A 320 -5.10 -8.02 1.71
N LEU A 321 -5.20 -8.87 2.73
CA LEU A 321 -4.52 -8.71 4.01
C LEU A 321 -3.76 -9.99 4.36
N ARG A 322 -2.61 -9.82 5.00
CA ARG A 322 -1.89 -10.89 5.69
C ARG A 322 -1.75 -10.55 7.18
N PHE A 323 -2.24 -11.44 8.03
CA PHE A 323 -2.30 -11.27 9.48
C PHE A 323 -1.12 -11.93 10.18
N HIS A 324 -0.64 -11.29 11.24
CA HIS A 324 0.50 -11.71 12.04
C HIS A 324 0.22 -11.53 13.54
N ILE A 325 1.03 -12.17 14.37
CA ILE A 325 1.10 -11.90 15.81
C ILE A 325 2.39 -11.13 16.09
N SER A 326 2.26 -10.02 16.83
CA SER A 326 3.36 -9.11 17.14
C SER A 326 4.47 -9.74 18.00
N GLY A 327 5.59 -9.03 18.15
CA GLY A 327 6.72 -9.38 19.03
C GLY A 327 7.65 -10.47 18.49
N GLY A 328 8.73 -10.77 19.23
CA GLY A 328 9.73 -11.77 18.87
C GLY A 328 9.41 -13.17 19.42
N VAL A 329 10.43 -13.91 19.85
CA VAL A 329 10.34 -15.29 20.38
C VAL A 329 9.13 -15.45 21.33
N PRO A 330 8.20 -16.41 21.08
CA PRO A 330 7.05 -16.64 21.95
C PRO A 330 7.43 -17.35 23.24
N SER A 331 6.81 -16.97 24.36
CA SER A 331 7.10 -17.54 25.69
C SER A 331 6.14 -18.68 26.13
N GLY A 332 5.32 -19.22 25.21
CA GLY A 332 4.41 -20.32 25.51
C GLY A 332 3.53 -20.74 24.34
N ASN A 333 2.60 -21.66 24.58
CA ASN A 333 1.82 -22.35 23.54
C ASN A 333 0.55 -21.60 23.08
N GLY A 334 0.39 -20.32 23.45
CA GLY A 334 -0.93 -19.69 23.45
C GLY A 334 -1.17 -18.52 22.50
N ASN A 335 -0.18 -17.86 21.89
CA ASN A 335 -0.48 -16.64 21.11
C ASN A 335 -1.02 -16.97 19.72
N GLU A 336 -2.31 -16.76 19.55
CA GLU A 336 -3.02 -17.13 18.33
C GLU A 336 -4.39 -16.45 18.24
N ILE A 337 -4.79 -16.13 17.02
CA ILE A 337 -6.17 -15.78 16.69
C ILE A 337 -6.59 -16.61 15.48
N GLN A 338 -7.79 -17.18 15.57
CA GLN A 338 -8.44 -17.90 14.48
C GLN A 338 -9.71 -17.16 14.06
N PHE A 339 -9.84 -16.93 12.77
CA PHE A 339 -10.99 -16.34 12.13
C PHE A 339 -11.76 -17.38 11.33
N THR A 340 -13.08 -17.23 11.30
CA THR A 340 -13.94 -18.03 10.42
C THR A 340 -13.58 -17.81 8.94
N PRO A 341 -13.38 -18.86 8.13
CA PRO A 341 -13.15 -18.76 6.69
C PRO A 341 -14.46 -18.58 5.91
N PHE A 342 -14.38 -18.34 4.61
CA PHE A 342 -15.56 -18.26 3.74
C PHE A 342 -16.41 -19.55 3.79
N ASP A 343 -15.72 -20.70 3.80
CA ASP A 343 -16.33 -22.03 3.67
C ASP A 343 -16.91 -22.57 4.99
N HIS A 344 -16.83 -21.82 6.08
CA HIS A 344 -17.40 -22.24 7.35
C HIS A 344 -18.94 -22.33 7.27
N PRO A 345 -19.57 -23.40 7.80
CA PRO A 345 -20.98 -23.68 7.53
C PRO A 345 -21.97 -22.72 8.20
N THR A 346 -21.63 -22.16 9.37
CA THR A 346 -22.61 -21.40 10.19
C THR A 346 -22.18 -19.99 10.61
N ASN A 347 -20.89 -19.79 10.93
CA ASN A 347 -20.39 -18.52 11.42
C ASN A 347 -20.33 -17.45 10.31
N PRO A 348 -20.40 -16.16 10.67
CA PRO A 348 -20.25 -15.06 9.73
C PRO A 348 -18.92 -15.08 8.97
N LYS A 349 -19.00 -14.86 7.66
CA LYS A 349 -17.85 -14.82 6.77
C LYS A 349 -17.02 -13.54 6.95
N PRO A 350 -15.71 -13.55 6.65
CA PRO A 350 -14.90 -12.35 6.68
C PRO A 350 -15.38 -11.33 5.66
N THR A 351 -15.43 -10.07 6.06
CA THR A 351 -15.83 -8.98 5.18
C THR A 351 -14.88 -7.80 5.27
N LEU A 352 -14.76 -7.07 4.17
CA LEU A 352 -14.12 -5.77 4.12
C LEU A 352 -15.21 -4.72 3.90
N VAL A 353 -15.35 -3.79 4.84
CA VAL A 353 -16.27 -2.66 4.72
C VAL A 353 -15.46 -1.45 4.30
N VAL A 354 -15.80 -0.82 3.18
CA VAL A 354 -15.11 0.35 2.63
C VAL A 354 -16.07 1.52 2.56
N ASN A 355 -15.65 2.65 3.12
CA ASN A 355 -16.32 3.94 2.98
C ASN A 355 -15.57 4.78 1.96
N TYR A 356 -16.32 5.45 1.08
CA TYR A 356 -15.75 6.33 0.07
C TYR A 356 -16.74 7.43 -0.31
N ASP A 357 -16.19 8.51 -0.85
CA ASP A 357 -16.96 9.61 -1.43
C ASP A 357 -16.89 9.52 -2.96
N ILE A 358 -17.97 9.87 -3.65
CA ILE A 358 -17.98 9.98 -5.12
C ILE A 358 -17.74 11.44 -5.48
N CYS A 359 -16.60 11.71 -6.10
CA CYS A 359 -16.24 13.04 -6.57
C CYS A 359 -16.53 13.15 -8.08
N SER A 360 -17.25 14.19 -8.47
CA SER A 360 -17.65 14.48 -9.86
C SER A 360 -17.09 15.80 -10.36
#